data_AF-A0A1S3Y6M5-F1
#
_entry.id   AF-A0A1S3Y6M5-F1
#
_cell.length_a   1.000
_cell.length_b   1.000
_cell.length_c   1.000
_cell.angle_alpha   90.00
_cell.angle_beta   90.00
_cell.angle_gamma   90.00
#
_symmetry.space_group_name_H-M   'P 1'
#
loop_
_entity.id
_entity.type
_entity.pdbx_description
1 polymer ?
#
loop_
_entity_poly.entity_id
_entity_poly.type
_entity_poly.pdbx_seq_one_letter_code
_entity_poly.pdbx_strand_id
1 'polypeptide(L)'
;MTQTLSGELADGQKKLLTLAVSGANSNSPNPLITHMSNGPLLHEKLEVPVDPTKELSRLLTERKYEEAFTAALQRSDVSIVAWLCSQVDLPGILSMNPLPLSQGVLISLLQQLACDVSSETARKLSWMRDVLTAINPTDPMIAVHVRPIFEQVYQILIHHRNLPTTTPAELSSIRLIMHVINSMLMTSSK
;
A
#
# COMPACT_ATOMS: atom_id res chain seq x y z
N MET A 1 4.57 -23.19 9.07
CA MET A 1 3.27 -22.87 8.44
C MET A 1 3.12 -21.34 8.24
N THR A 2 4.07 -20.68 7.57
CA THR A 2 4.12 -19.20 7.46
C THR A 2 3.89 -18.65 6.05
N GLN A 3 3.88 -19.51 5.02
CA GLN A 3 3.76 -19.07 3.62
C GLN A 3 2.33 -18.70 3.20
N THR A 4 1.30 -19.21 3.88
CA THR A 4 -0.10 -18.99 3.50
C THR A 4 -0.59 -17.56 3.80
N LEU A 5 -0.16 -16.98 4.93
CA LEU A 5 -0.59 -15.65 5.36
C LEU A 5 -0.09 -14.54 4.43
N SER A 6 1.14 -14.64 3.92
CA SER A 6 1.69 -13.63 3.00
C SER A 6 1.07 -13.71 1.62
N GLY A 7 0.65 -14.91 1.18
CA GLY A 7 -0.05 -15.11 -0.10
C GLY A 7 -1.48 -14.56 -0.07
N GLU A 8 -2.26 -14.92 0.95
CA GLU A 8 -3.63 -14.41 1.13
C GLU A 8 -3.67 -12.89 1.31
N LEU A 9 -2.64 -12.33 1.96
CA LEU A 9 -2.45 -10.89 2.09
C LEU A 9 -2.21 -10.22 0.74
N ALA A 10 -1.29 -10.76 -0.07
CA ALA A 10 -0.97 -10.23 -1.39
C ALA A 10 -2.20 -10.24 -2.31
N ASP A 11 -3.00 -11.32 -2.29
CA ASP A 11 -4.26 -11.40 -3.05
C ASP A 11 -5.31 -10.39 -2.54
N GLY A 12 -5.43 -10.23 -1.22
CA GLY A 12 -6.31 -9.22 -0.61
C GLY A 12 -5.92 -7.80 -1.00
N GLN A 13 -4.63 -7.45 -0.91
CA GLN A 13 -4.08 -6.17 -1.33
C GLN A 13 -4.28 -5.91 -2.82
N LYS A 14 -4.04 -6.92 -3.66
CA LYS A 14 -4.26 -6.82 -5.11
C LYS A 14 -5.71 -6.52 -5.44
N LYS A 15 -6.66 -7.11 -4.69
CA LYS A 15 -8.10 -6.82 -4.85
C LYS A 15 -8.44 -5.38 -4.47
N LEU A 16 -7.87 -4.84 -3.38
CA LEU A 16 -8.03 -3.43 -2.98
C LEU A 16 -7.49 -2.47 -4.03
N LEU A 17 -6.28 -2.72 -4.51
CA LEU A 17 -5.62 -1.88 -5.51
C LEU A 17 -6.39 -1.91 -6.84
N THR A 18 -6.93 -3.07 -7.22
CA THR A 18 -7.78 -3.18 -8.42
C THR A 18 -9.04 -2.33 -8.30
N LEU A 19 -9.69 -2.31 -7.14
CA LEU A 19 -10.84 -1.44 -6.89
C LEU A 19 -10.46 0.04 -6.89
N ALA A 20 -9.28 0.37 -6.35
CA ALA A 20 -8.77 1.73 -6.33
C ALA A 20 -8.51 2.31 -7.73
N VAL A 21 -7.92 1.50 -8.60
CA VAL A 21 -7.66 1.87 -10.01
C VAL A 21 -8.96 1.88 -10.83
N SER A 22 -9.92 1.01 -10.52
CA SER A 22 -11.20 0.93 -11.25
C SER A 22 -12.17 2.08 -10.94
N GLY A 23 -12.05 2.70 -9.77
CA GLY A 23 -12.86 3.89 -9.40
C GLY A 23 -12.54 5.14 -10.21
N ALA A 24 -11.43 5.15 -10.95
CA ALA A 24 -10.95 6.29 -11.73
C ALA A 24 -11.41 6.31 -13.20
N ASN A 25 -12.21 5.33 -13.68
CA ASN A 25 -12.59 5.29 -15.10
C ASN A 25 -14.05 4.85 -15.32
N SER A 26 -14.99 5.81 -15.24
CA SER A 26 -16.35 5.63 -15.73
C SER A 26 -16.44 6.03 -17.20
N ASN A 27 -16.56 5.06 -18.11
CA ASN A 27 -17.48 5.07 -19.27
C ASN A 27 -17.50 3.70 -19.98
N SER A 28 -18.71 3.16 -20.11
CA SER A 28 -19.14 1.84 -20.60
C SER A 28 -19.19 1.76 -22.15
N PRO A 29 -19.81 0.75 -22.84
CA PRO A 29 -19.93 -0.72 -22.64
C PRO A 29 -19.73 -1.60 -23.92
N ASN A 30 -19.21 -2.85 -23.77
CA ASN A 30 -19.58 -4.12 -24.46
C ASN A 30 -19.49 -4.26 -26.04
N PRO A 31 -19.73 -5.46 -26.66
CA PRO A 31 -18.74 -6.52 -26.90
C PRO A 31 -18.73 -7.07 -28.38
N LEU A 32 -17.96 -8.14 -28.64
CA LEU A 32 -18.07 -9.15 -29.74
C LEU A 32 -17.23 -9.00 -31.04
N ILE A 33 -16.30 -9.97 -31.18
CA ILE A 33 -15.98 -10.85 -32.34
C ILE A 33 -15.49 -10.23 -33.67
N THR A 34 -14.23 -10.53 -34.05
CA THR A 34 -13.78 -11.11 -35.35
C THR A 34 -12.25 -11.38 -35.24
N HIS A 35 -11.77 -12.62 -35.12
CA HIS A 35 -11.52 -13.63 -36.17
C HIS A 35 -10.40 -13.27 -37.19
N MET A 36 -9.30 -14.04 -37.10
CA MET A 36 -8.29 -14.38 -38.13
C MET A 36 -7.38 -13.29 -38.74
N SER A 37 -6.05 -13.49 -38.66
CA SER A 37 -5.23 -14.06 -39.76
C SER A 37 -3.72 -13.84 -39.56
N ASN A 38 -2.94 -14.80 -40.05
CA ASN A 38 -1.49 -15.03 -39.96
C ASN A 38 -0.57 -13.89 -40.44
N GLY A 39 0.58 -13.73 -39.76
CA GLY A 39 1.78 -13.00 -40.25
C GLY A 39 2.88 -12.93 -39.19
N PRO A 40 4.19 -12.96 -39.55
CA PRO A 40 5.19 -13.68 -38.77
C PRO A 40 5.89 -12.89 -37.66
N LEU A 41 6.15 -13.64 -36.58
CA LEU A 41 7.23 -13.53 -35.59
C LEU A 41 8.36 -12.58 -36.00
N LEU A 42 8.43 -11.39 -35.42
CA LEU A 42 9.68 -10.69 -35.07
C LEU A 42 9.33 -9.45 -34.25
N HIS A 43 8.89 -9.61 -33.00
CA HIS A 43 9.12 -8.61 -31.94
C HIS A 43 9.43 -9.40 -30.67
N GLU A 44 10.52 -10.17 -30.74
CA GLU A 44 11.25 -10.56 -29.55
C GLU A 44 11.92 -9.28 -29.00
N LYS A 45 11.10 -8.42 -28.39
CA LYS A 45 11.59 -7.42 -27.48
C LYS A 45 12.11 -8.24 -26.31
N LEU A 46 13.40 -8.54 -26.34
CA LEU A 46 14.20 -8.87 -25.17
C LEU A 46 13.96 -7.76 -24.16
N GLU A 47 12.90 -7.89 -23.37
CA GLU A 47 12.68 -7.10 -22.18
C GLU A 47 13.76 -7.56 -21.20
N VAL A 48 14.91 -6.89 -21.32
CA VAL A 48 15.85 -6.72 -20.21
C VAL A 48 14.99 -6.51 -18.98
N PRO A 49 15.12 -7.33 -17.92
CA PRO A 49 14.33 -7.16 -16.70
C PRO A 49 14.44 -5.70 -16.30
N VAL A 50 13.38 -4.92 -16.53
CA VAL A 50 13.38 -3.51 -16.19
C VAL A 50 13.44 -3.52 -14.67
N ASP A 51 14.59 -3.11 -14.14
CA ASP A 51 14.78 -2.95 -12.71
C ASP A 51 13.57 -2.16 -12.20
N PRO A 52 12.73 -2.75 -11.34
CA PRO A 52 11.47 -2.13 -10.94
C PRO A 52 11.68 -0.75 -10.30
N THR A 53 12.86 -0.51 -9.74
CA THR A 53 13.23 0.80 -9.19
C THR A 53 13.34 1.89 -10.25
N LYS A 54 13.78 1.58 -11.48
CA LYS A 54 13.92 2.57 -12.56
C LYS A 54 12.59 3.16 -12.98
N GLU A 55 11.58 2.31 -13.14
CA GLU A 55 10.24 2.74 -13.51
C GLU A 55 9.60 3.57 -12.38
N LEU A 56 9.75 3.12 -11.13
CA LEU A 56 9.28 3.89 -9.97
C LEU A 56 9.98 5.25 -9.87
N SER A 57 11.30 5.32 -10.05
CA SER A 57 12.05 6.58 -10.07
C SER A 57 11.57 7.53 -11.18
N ARG A 58 11.22 6.99 -12.36
CA ARG A 58 10.63 7.78 -13.45
C ARG A 58 9.30 8.39 -13.03
N LEU A 59 8.40 7.59 -12.46
CA LEU A 59 7.09 8.04 -11.96
C LEU A 59 7.23 9.11 -10.87
N LEU A 60 8.19 8.96 -9.95
CA LEU A 60 8.49 9.96 -8.92
C LEU A 60 8.95 11.30 -9.52
N THR A 61 9.80 11.25 -10.54
CA THR A 61 10.29 12.45 -11.24
C THR A 61 9.15 13.18 -11.95
N GLU A 62 8.20 12.42 -12.52
CA GLU A 62 6.97 12.94 -13.13
C GLU A 62 5.91 13.36 -12.10
N ARG A 63 6.20 13.25 -10.79
CA ARG A 63 5.25 13.51 -9.67
C ARG A 63 3.98 12.66 -9.74
N LYS A 64 4.04 11.50 -10.40
CA LYS A 64 2.96 10.51 -10.48
C LYS A 64 2.98 9.59 -9.26
N TYR A 65 2.71 10.17 -8.09
CA TYR A 65 2.83 9.46 -6.81
C TYR A 65 1.86 8.28 -6.72
N GLU A 66 0.58 8.46 -7.06
CA GLU A 66 -0.41 7.38 -7.05
C GLU A 66 0.04 6.16 -7.88
N GLU A 67 0.53 6.40 -9.10
CA GLU A 67 1.01 5.34 -9.99
C GLU A 67 2.25 4.64 -9.40
N ALA A 68 3.20 5.40 -8.83
CA ALA A 68 4.40 4.85 -8.21
C ALA A 68 4.05 3.95 -7.01
N PHE A 69 3.21 4.43 -6.11
CA PHE A 69 2.80 3.66 -4.93
C PHE A 69 1.95 2.45 -5.32
N THR A 70 1.02 2.60 -6.27
CA THR A 70 0.21 1.49 -6.78
C THR A 70 1.11 0.41 -7.41
N ALA A 71 2.05 0.79 -8.26
CA ALA A 71 2.98 -0.13 -8.90
C ALA A 71 3.86 -0.86 -7.87
N ALA A 72 4.36 -0.16 -6.84
CA ALA A 72 5.15 -0.78 -5.78
C ALA A 72 4.32 -1.77 -4.95
N LEU A 73 3.10 -1.39 -4.56
CA LEU A 73 2.19 -2.23 -3.75
C LEU A 73 1.72 -3.48 -4.53
N GLN A 74 1.47 -3.36 -5.83
CA GLN A 74 1.07 -4.49 -6.68
C GLN A 74 2.15 -5.58 -6.80
N ARG A 75 3.43 -5.23 -6.61
CA ARG A 75 4.54 -6.19 -6.70
C ARG A 75 4.65 -7.11 -5.49
N SER A 76 3.88 -6.86 -4.42
CA SER A 76 3.88 -7.65 -3.18
C SER A 76 5.28 -7.83 -2.55
N ASP A 77 6.24 -6.95 -2.90
CA ASP A 77 7.60 -6.94 -2.38
C ASP A 77 7.72 -5.80 -1.38
N VAL A 78 7.80 -6.14 -0.09
CA VAL A 78 7.87 -5.16 1.00
C VAL A 78 9.14 -4.31 0.92
N SER A 79 10.22 -4.87 0.35
CA SER A 79 11.51 -4.17 0.20
C SER A 79 11.40 -3.02 -0.80
N ILE A 80 10.64 -3.21 -1.89
CA ILE A 80 10.38 -2.16 -2.89
C ILE A 80 9.55 -1.03 -2.27
N VAL A 81 8.57 -1.36 -1.42
CA VAL A 81 7.73 -0.34 -0.76
C VAL A 81 8.53 0.46 0.26
N ALA A 82 9.38 -0.19 1.06
CA ALA A 82 10.30 0.50 1.98
C ALA A 82 11.33 1.35 1.23
N TRP A 83 11.87 0.84 0.12
CA TRP A 83 12.74 1.62 -0.77
C TRP A 83 12.01 2.86 -1.30
N LEU A 84 10.80 2.71 -1.83
CA LEU A 84 10.00 3.81 -2.37
C LEU A 84 9.74 4.89 -1.33
N CYS A 85 9.31 4.50 -0.12
CA CYS A 85 9.11 5.43 1.00
C CYS A 85 10.39 6.15 1.41
N SER A 86 11.57 5.54 1.17
CA SER A 86 12.87 6.17 1.43
C SER A 86 13.33 7.12 0.32
N GLN A 87 12.74 7.02 -0.89
CA GLN A 87 13.06 7.91 -2.01
C GLN A 87 12.24 9.20 -2.01
N VAL A 88 11.16 9.26 -1.22
CA VAL A 88 10.20 10.38 -1.25
C VAL A 88 10.13 11.09 0.10
N ASP A 89 9.77 12.38 0.04
CA ASP A 89 9.30 13.11 1.22
C ASP A 89 7.83 12.73 1.47
N LEU A 90 7.63 11.61 2.19
CA LEU A 90 6.29 11.09 2.48
C LEU A 90 5.41 12.12 3.25
N PRO A 91 5.88 12.78 4.33
CA PRO A 91 5.12 13.85 4.98
C PRO A 91 4.75 15.00 4.03
N GLY A 92 5.68 15.41 3.15
CA GLY A 92 5.43 16.44 2.15
C GLY A 92 4.32 16.04 1.18
N ILE A 93 4.36 14.81 0.66
CA ILE A 93 3.33 14.26 -0.25
C ILE A 93 1.96 14.20 0.44
N LEU A 94 1.91 13.71 1.69
CA LEU A 94 0.66 13.57 2.45
C LEU A 94 0.05 14.91 2.88
N SER A 95 0.84 16.00 2.83
CA SER A 95 0.39 17.36 3.12
C SER A 95 -0.07 18.15 1.88
N MET A 96 0.06 17.58 0.67
CA MET A 96 -0.37 18.23 -0.56
C MET A 96 -1.90 18.33 -0.66
N ASN A 97 -2.39 19.38 -1.32
CA ASN A 97 -3.82 19.58 -1.57
C ASN A 97 -4.05 19.93 -3.07
N PRO A 98 -4.76 19.08 -3.84
CA PRO A 98 -5.39 17.82 -3.42
C PRO A 98 -4.37 16.75 -3.04
N LEU A 99 -4.75 15.84 -2.13
CA LEU A 99 -3.93 14.70 -1.72
C LEU A 99 -3.67 13.80 -2.95
N PRO A 100 -2.40 13.57 -3.34
CA PRO A 100 -2.07 12.85 -4.57
C PRO A 100 -2.12 11.33 -4.42
N LEU A 101 -2.59 10.81 -3.28
CA LEU A 101 -2.74 9.38 -2.99
C LEU A 101 -4.19 9.05 -2.63
N SER A 102 -4.73 7.98 -3.21
CA SER A 102 -6.07 7.50 -2.89
C SER A 102 -6.12 6.81 -1.52
N GLN A 103 -7.31 6.78 -0.90
CA GLN A 103 -7.52 6.10 0.39
C GLN A 103 -7.20 4.60 0.31
N GLY A 104 -7.46 3.97 -0.84
CA GLY A 104 -7.08 2.58 -1.11
C GLY A 104 -5.57 2.38 -1.06
N VAL A 105 -4.80 3.26 -1.72
CA VAL A 105 -3.33 3.22 -1.69
C VAL A 105 -2.79 3.46 -0.28
N LEU A 106 -3.35 4.40 0.48
CA LEU A 106 -2.93 4.66 1.87
C LEU A 106 -3.13 3.45 2.78
N ILE A 107 -4.31 2.81 2.71
CA ILE A 107 -4.64 1.63 3.51
C ILE A 107 -3.73 0.45 3.13
N SER A 108 -3.51 0.22 1.83
CA SER A 108 -2.59 -0.82 1.36
C SER A 108 -1.15 -0.54 1.77
N LEU A 109 -0.72 0.72 1.75
CA LEU A 109 0.60 1.13 2.23
C LEU A 109 0.76 0.87 3.73
N LEU A 110 -0.22 1.28 4.56
CA LEU A 110 -0.22 1.01 5.99
C LEU A 110 -0.10 -0.49 6.29
N GLN A 111 -0.87 -1.30 5.57
CA GLN A 111 -0.86 -2.76 5.70
C GLN A 111 0.52 -3.32 5.36
N GLN A 112 1.11 -2.92 4.23
CA GLN A 112 2.42 -3.42 3.78
C GLN A 112 3.54 -3.04 4.75
N LEU A 113 3.50 -1.80 5.28
CA LEU A 113 4.46 -1.34 6.29
C LEU A 113 4.37 -2.14 7.59
N ALA A 114 3.16 -2.51 8.01
CA ALA A 114 2.94 -3.32 9.20
C ALA A 114 3.44 -4.76 9.00
N CYS A 115 3.16 -5.38 7.86
CA CYS A 115 3.45 -6.80 7.63
C CYS A 115 4.93 -7.19 7.76
N ASP A 116 5.85 -6.26 7.52
CA ASP A 116 7.30 -6.47 7.68
C ASP A 116 7.91 -5.45 8.68
N VAL A 117 7.15 -5.03 9.69
CA VAL A 117 7.61 -4.00 10.63
C VAL A 117 8.86 -4.42 11.45
N SER A 118 9.26 -5.69 11.41
CA SER A 118 10.50 -6.20 12.00
C SER A 118 11.77 -5.67 11.34
N SER A 119 11.72 -5.32 10.06
CA SER A 119 12.82 -4.74 9.31
C SER A 119 12.69 -3.22 9.29
N GLU A 120 13.75 -2.51 9.66
CA GLU A 120 13.75 -1.03 9.75
C GLU A 120 12.61 -0.45 10.62
N THR A 121 12.32 -1.13 11.74
CA THR A 121 11.18 -0.86 12.65
C THR A 121 10.93 0.62 12.89
N ALA A 122 11.94 1.37 13.36
CA ALA A 122 11.80 2.79 13.67
C ALA A 122 11.32 3.62 12.47
N ARG A 123 11.83 3.33 11.26
CA ARG A 123 11.47 4.03 10.03
C ARG A 123 10.06 3.68 9.58
N LYS A 124 9.70 2.39 9.59
CA LYS A 124 8.35 1.94 9.25
C LYS A 124 7.30 2.47 10.22
N LEU A 125 7.58 2.51 11.52
CA LEU A 125 6.69 3.13 12.50
C LEU A 125 6.52 4.63 12.26
N SER A 126 7.56 5.33 11.80
CA SER A 126 7.44 6.75 11.39
C SER A 126 6.49 6.89 10.20
N TRP A 127 6.73 6.15 9.11
CA TRP A 127 5.87 6.20 7.93
C TRP A 127 4.43 5.79 8.22
N MET A 128 4.20 4.78 9.07
CA MET A 128 2.86 4.38 9.49
C MET A 128 2.13 5.52 10.20
N ARG A 129 2.82 6.28 11.05
CA ARG A 129 2.24 7.46 11.72
C ARG A 129 1.85 8.52 10.69
N ASP A 130 2.73 8.79 9.72
CA ASP A 130 2.47 9.78 8.68
C ASP A 130 1.25 9.36 7.84
N VAL A 131 1.22 8.12 7.36
CA VAL A 131 0.12 7.57 6.55
C VAL A 131 -1.21 7.62 7.30
N LEU A 132 -1.23 7.31 8.60
CA LEU A 132 -2.45 7.40 9.41
C LEU A 132 -3.04 8.81 9.46
N THR A 133 -2.24 9.87 9.36
CA THR A 133 -2.78 11.25 9.34
C THR A 133 -3.61 11.57 8.09
N ALA A 134 -3.40 10.83 7.00
CA ALA A 134 -4.09 11.05 5.72
C ALA A 134 -5.26 10.07 5.50
N ILE A 135 -5.43 9.06 6.35
CA ILE A 135 -6.51 8.09 6.21
C ILE A 135 -7.82 8.68 6.75
N ASN A 136 -8.84 8.70 5.89
CA ASN A 136 -10.22 8.97 6.24
C ASN A 136 -10.99 7.63 6.34
N PRO A 137 -11.25 7.11 7.55
CA PRO A 137 -11.78 5.77 7.72
C PRO A 137 -13.31 5.69 7.47
N THR A 138 -13.97 6.82 7.15
CA THR A 138 -15.37 6.87 6.70
C THR A 138 -15.48 7.03 5.17
N ASP A 139 -14.36 7.02 4.45
CA ASP A 139 -14.36 7.14 3.00
C ASP A 139 -15.03 5.89 2.38
N PRO A 140 -16.03 6.08 1.49
CA PRO A 140 -16.79 4.97 0.91
C PRO A 140 -15.91 3.99 0.11
N MET A 141 -14.77 4.44 -0.43
CA MET A 141 -13.83 3.63 -1.18
C MET A 141 -13.22 2.50 -0.34
N ILE A 142 -12.98 2.77 0.94
CA ILE A 142 -12.31 1.83 1.86
C ILE A 142 -13.23 1.30 2.96
N ALA A 143 -14.47 1.76 3.06
CA ALA A 143 -15.38 1.45 4.16
C ALA A 143 -15.53 -0.06 4.47
N VAL A 144 -15.52 -0.91 3.44
CA VAL A 144 -15.66 -2.37 3.61
C VAL A 144 -14.35 -3.08 4.00
N HIS A 145 -13.21 -2.38 3.87
CA HIS A 145 -11.87 -2.95 4.00
C HIS A 145 -11.04 -2.35 5.13
N VAL A 146 -11.35 -1.12 5.55
CA VAL A 146 -10.61 -0.39 6.58
C VAL A 146 -10.57 -1.15 7.89
N ARG A 147 -11.70 -1.71 8.33
CA ARG A 147 -11.82 -2.43 9.60
C ARG A 147 -10.94 -3.69 9.68
N PRO A 148 -11.06 -4.69 8.78
CA PRO A 148 -10.23 -5.89 8.87
C PRO A 148 -8.74 -5.57 8.74
N ILE A 149 -8.36 -4.55 7.97
CA ILE A 149 -6.96 -4.15 7.81
C ILE A 149 -6.45 -3.50 9.09
N PHE A 150 -7.21 -2.60 9.71
CA PHE A 150 -6.86 -1.99 10.99
C PHE A 150 -6.75 -3.01 12.11
N GLU A 151 -7.67 -3.97 12.19
CA GLU A 151 -7.61 -5.08 13.13
C GLU A 151 -6.35 -5.93 12.89
N GLN A 152 -6.01 -6.24 11.63
CA GLN A 152 -4.79 -6.97 11.28
C GLN A 152 -3.52 -6.21 11.69
N VAL A 153 -3.40 -4.93 11.32
CA VAL A 153 -2.26 -4.07 11.69
C VAL A 153 -2.12 -3.99 13.21
N TYR A 154 -3.23 -3.86 13.93
CA TYR A 154 -3.25 -3.82 15.38
C TYR A 154 -2.69 -5.12 16.00
N GLN A 155 -3.07 -6.30 15.48
CA GLN A 155 -2.53 -7.58 15.96
C GLN A 155 -1.02 -7.71 15.71
N ILE A 156 -0.55 -7.29 14.53
CA ILE A 156 0.88 -7.29 14.21
C ILE A 156 1.67 -6.41 15.19
N LEU A 157 1.15 -5.21 15.48
CA LEU A 157 1.78 -4.29 16.42
C LEU A 157 1.77 -4.79 17.88
N ILE A 158 0.71 -5.49 18.32
CA ILE A 158 0.70 -6.17 19.62
C ILE A 158 1.82 -7.19 19.70
N HIS A 159 1.98 -8.02 18.68
CA HIS A 159 3.03 -9.02 18.64
C HIS A 159 4.41 -8.37 18.75
N HIS A 160 4.66 -7.33 17.94
CA HIS A 160 5.90 -6.57 17.95
C HIS A 160 6.21 -5.89 19.29
N ARG A 161 5.20 -5.34 19.95
CA ARG A 161 5.34 -4.71 21.27
C ARG A 161 5.86 -5.69 22.33
N ASN A 162 5.52 -6.97 22.21
CA ASN A 162 5.88 -7.99 23.19
C ASN A 162 7.26 -8.63 22.90
N LEU A 163 7.94 -8.25 21.81
CA LEU A 163 9.27 -8.74 21.49
C LEU A 163 10.33 -8.11 22.42
N PRO A 164 11.32 -8.89 22.88
CA PRO A 164 12.38 -8.39 23.76
C PRO A 164 13.35 -7.43 23.06
N THR A 165 13.33 -7.37 21.73
CA THR A 165 14.21 -6.52 20.90
C THR A 165 13.67 -5.10 20.69
N THR A 166 12.44 -4.81 21.13
CA THR A 166 11.77 -3.53 20.86
C THR A 166 12.26 -2.46 21.83
N THR A 167 12.73 -1.33 21.28
CA THR A 167 13.24 -0.21 22.07
C THR A 167 12.13 0.62 22.73
N PRO A 168 12.40 1.37 23.81
CA PRO A 168 11.40 2.23 24.46
C PRO A 168 10.75 3.29 23.53
N ALA A 169 11.52 3.80 22.56
CA ALA A 169 11.03 4.74 21.56
C ALA A 169 10.04 4.07 20.60
N GLU A 170 10.37 2.87 20.12
CA GLU A 170 9.48 2.06 19.28
C GLU A 170 8.21 1.66 20.02
N LEU A 171 8.31 1.26 21.30
CA LEU A 171 7.14 0.96 22.14
C LEU A 171 6.19 2.16 22.26
N SER A 172 6.74 3.37 22.34
CA SER A 172 5.95 4.60 22.41
C SER A 172 5.25 4.91 21.09
N SER A 173 5.96 4.75 19.97
CA SER A 173 5.38 4.87 18.62
C SER A 173 4.30 3.81 18.36
N ILE A 174 4.54 2.55 18.74
CA ILE A 174 3.58 1.44 18.61
C ILE A 174 2.29 1.76 19.39
N ARG A 175 2.41 2.19 20.65
CA ARG A 175 1.25 2.57 21.48
C ARG A 175 0.43 3.69 20.86
N LEU A 176 1.11 4.70 20.30
CA LEU A 176 0.43 5.81 19.62
C LEU A 176 -0.34 5.32 18.40
N ILE A 177 0.31 4.53 17.52
CA ILE A 177 -0.33 3.97 16.32
C ILE A 177 -1.55 3.12 16.70
N MET A 178 -1.39 2.22 17.68
CA MET A 178 -2.50 1.39 18.17
C MET A 178 -3.67 2.23 18.70
N HIS A 179 -3.38 3.33 19.40
CA HIS A 179 -4.40 4.24 19.91
C HIS A 179 -5.16 4.94 18.77
N VAL A 180 -4.43 5.45 17.77
CA VAL A 180 -5.03 6.10 16.58
C VAL A 180 -5.91 5.13 15.81
N ILE A 181 -5.43 3.89 15.58
CA ILE A 181 -6.22 2.84 14.91
C ILE A 181 -7.52 2.57 15.68
N ASN A 182 -7.46 2.38 17.00
CA ASN A 182 -8.65 2.18 17.83
C ASN A 182 -9.62 3.36 17.76
N SER A 183 -9.09 4.59 17.80
CA SER A 183 -9.91 5.81 17.65
C SER A 183 -10.64 5.84 16.31
N MET A 184 -9.96 5.50 15.22
CA MET A 184 -10.55 5.45 13.88
C MET A 184 -11.59 4.34 13.73
N LEU A 185 -11.33 3.15 14.30
CA LEU A 185 -12.31 2.04 14.34
C LEU A 185 -13.60 2.43 15.07
N MET A 186 -13.48 3.21 16.15
CA MET A 186 -14.64 3.75 16.86
C MET A 186 -15.44 4.74 16.01
N THR A 187 -14.77 5.53 15.16
CA THR A 187 -15.45 6.49 14.27
C THR A 187 -16.13 5.84 13.08
N SER A 188 -15.58 4.75 12.54
CA SER A 188 -16.14 4.02 11.38
C SER A 188 -17.27 3.05 11.73
N SER A 189 -17.55 2.86 13.02
CA SER A 189 -18.63 1.98 13.50
C SER A 189 -20.00 2.68 13.60
N LYS A 190 -20.12 3.91 13.08
CA LYS A 190 -21.36 4.69 12.99
C LYS A 190 -21.88 4.70 11.56
#